data_AF-A0A3N4INA5-F1
#
_entry.id   AF-A0A3N4INA5-F1
#
_cell.length_a   1.000
_cell.length_b   1.000
_cell.length_c   1.000
_cell.angle_alpha   90.00
_cell.angle_beta   90.00
_cell.angle_gamma   90.00
#
_symmetry.space_group_name_H-M   'P 1'
#
loop_
_entity.id
_entity.type
_entity.pdbx_description
1 polymer ?
#
loop_
_entity_poly.entity_id
_entity_poly.type
_entity_poly.pdbx_seq_one_letter_code
_entity_poly.pdbx_strand_id
1 'polypeptide(L)'
;MTLQKAKHSPRASSKLLVHGTIGDPAKPATLSSFHYYAPISKITYDKLVGTNKEPPSRVELSAIERALRSIRTQVTNIAERRGWMSCCYCGQSDLPASPLLSFNMEHDTEDSWNFLLDDKDGALLKYLKSHTSGVKHLPQIWTRVHLACVDPSKSCHRMALKLGNAWKQVDMNPKSNTIVDSWCTAVRNISVGNRLIPPTSSLQTSSIIYRCESCGRLNPAKRCTGCKDARYCSRGCQKKAWQSHKEICAVLSRISESDGHTAALTTDNSEIDTVTGRMITFRGTRFKFHPILETKTYPLVFLATIGIPYIKRASEVHRSIFFISRSDLDQLRVTAPTGLKECTMLDEIVGTFLPLFTIRREWNCVSCNKVTDWFERKAGFMEPPYIYKEKRLLPCVFNYFLPSCKTDACMKKTRRYVSNVFVNNQTQRAEEKDSLLIACRQYWREEEQKDFVTEMFS
;
A
#
# COMPACT_ATOMS: atom_id res chain seq x y z
N MET A 1 -57.58 6.35 44.73
CA MET A 1 -56.42 6.99 44.07
C MET A 1 -55.45 5.92 43.61
N THR A 2 -55.56 5.52 42.35
CA THR A 2 -54.76 4.44 41.75
C THR A 2 -53.46 5.04 41.25
N LEU A 3 -52.34 4.72 41.92
CA LEU A 3 -50.98 5.12 41.52
C LEU A 3 -50.68 4.54 40.13
N GLN A 4 -50.76 5.38 39.10
CA GLN A 4 -50.23 5.09 37.77
C GLN A 4 -48.72 4.87 37.89
N LYS A 5 -48.27 3.62 37.74
CA LYS A 5 -46.86 3.29 37.50
C LYS A 5 -46.43 4.00 36.22
N ALA A 6 -45.63 5.06 36.36
CA ALA A 6 -44.98 5.72 35.24
C ALA A 6 -44.20 4.67 34.44
N LYS A 7 -44.60 4.42 33.19
CA LYS A 7 -43.82 3.65 32.23
C LYS A 7 -42.52 4.42 32.05
N HIS A 8 -41.45 4.00 32.73
CA HIS A 8 -40.10 4.47 32.43
C HIS A 8 -39.83 4.13 30.96
N SER A 9 -39.89 5.15 30.10
CA SER A 9 -39.37 5.06 28.75
C SER A 9 -37.95 4.50 28.86
N PRO A 10 -37.61 3.37 28.21
CA PRO A 10 -36.29 2.80 28.31
C PRO A 10 -35.29 3.90 27.97
N ARG A 11 -34.45 4.28 28.94
CA ARG A 11 -33.41 5.30 28.74
C ARG A 11 -32.66 4.92 27.47
N ALA A 12 -32.60 5.84 26.51
CA ALA A 12 -31.88 5.61 25.26
C ALA A 12 -30.47 5.15 25.61
N SER A 13 -30.16 3.88 25.31
CA SER A 13 -28.83 3.34 25.57
C SER A 13 -27.83 4.07 24.69
N SER A 14 -26.71 4.49 25.29
CA SER A 14 -25.61 5.04 24.54
C SER A 14 -25.06 3.99 23.56
N LYS A 15 -24.72 4.41 22.35
CA LYS A 15 -24.31 3.52 21.26
C LYS A 15 -22.91 3.85 20.77
N LEU A 16 -22.15 2.81 20.48
CA LEU A 16 -20.86 2.84 19.81
C LEU A 16 -21.05 2.37 18.38
N LEU A 17 -20.66 3.20 17.40
CA LEU A 17 -20.64 2.78 16.00
C LEU A 17 -19.40 1.93 15.75
N VAL A 18 -19.60 0.68 15.37
CA VAL A 18 -18.51 -0.19 14.95
C VAL A 18 -18.67 -0.38 13.47
N HIS A 19 -17.66 0.02 12.71
CA HIS A 19 -17.69 -0.09 11.27
C HIS A 19 -16.37 -0.64 10.75
N GLY A 20 -16.42 -1.23 9.58
CA GLY A 20 -15.27 -1.95 9.09
C GLY A 20 -15.47 -2.51 7.71
N THR A 21 -14.50 -3.32 7.30
CA THR A 21 -14.63 -4.20 6.13
C THR A 21 -14.40 -5.64 6.54
N ILE A 22 -15.21 -6.55 6.01
CA ILE A 22 -14.93 -7.98 6.00
C ILE A 22 -14.49 -8.40 4.59
N GLY A 23 -13.52 -9.32 4.53
CA GLY A 23 -13.10 -9.95 3.28
C GLY A 23 -11.60 -9.92 3.07
N ASP A 24 -11.19 -10.35 1.88
CA ASP A 24 -9.80 -10.32 1.47
C ASP A 24 -9.49 -8.94 0.85
N PRO A 25 -8.64 -8.10 1.47
CA PRO A 25 -8.28 -6.82 0.90
C PRO A 25 -7.49 -6.96 -0.41
N ALA A 26 -6.93 -8.15 -0.70
CA ALA A 26 -6.37 -8.49 -2.00
C ALA A 26 -7.39 -8.75 -3.10
N LYS A 27 -8.64 -8.92 -2.73
CA LYS A 27 -9.74 -9.15 -3.65
C LYS A 27 -10.83 -8.13 -3.33
N PRO A 28 -10.73 -6.89 -3.83
CA PRO A 28 -11.72 -5.84 -3.55
C PRO A 28 -13.17 -6.27 -3.82
N ALA A 29 -13.40 -7.18 -4.77
CA ALA A 29 -14.72 -7.75 -5.05
C ALA A 29 -15.31 -8.60 -3.91
N THR A 30 -14.48 -9.07 -2.98
CA THR A 30 -14.86 -9.81 -1.77
C THR A 30 -14.92 -8.92 -0.54
N LEU A 31 -14.45 -7.68 -0.64
CA LEU A 31 -14.56 -6.72 0.46
C LEU A 31 -16.00 -6.25 0.59
N SER A 32 -16.42 -6.12 1.83
CA SER A 32 -17.75 -5.67 2.15
C SER A 32 -17.74 -4.88 3.44
N SER A 33 -18.30 -3.68 3.39
CA SER A 33 -18.40 -2.84 4.58
C SER A 33 -19.48 -3.35 5.51
N PHE A 34 -19.23 -3.29 6.81
CA PHE A 34 -20.27 -3.56 7.80
C PHE A 34 -20.35 -2.42 8.80
N HIS A 35 -21.53 -2.27 9.40
CA HIS A 35 -21.85 -1.22 10.35
C HIS A 35 -22.74 -1.79 11.44
N TYR A 36 -22.38 -1.54 12.70
CA TYR A 36 -23.08 -2.08 13.84
C TYR A 36 -23.13 -1.08 15.01
N TYR A 37 -24.19 -1.15 15.81
CA TYR A 37 -24.30 -0.38 17.05
C TYR A 37 -24.13 -1.27 18.25
N ALA A 38 -22.97 -1.16 18.89
CA ALA A 38 -22.71 -1.80 20.16
C ALA A 38 -23.33 -0.95 21.29
N PRO A 39 -24.21 -1.50 22.13
CA PRO A 39 -24.66 -0.80 23.33
C PRO A 39 -23.48 -0.66 24.29
N ILE A 40 -23.23 0.56 24.75
CA ILE A 40 -22.19 0.86 25.75
C ILE A 40 -22.78 1.64 26.92
N SER A 41 -22.08 1.63 28.05
CA SER A 41 -22.51 2.43 29.20
C SER A 41 -22.45 3.92 28.88
N LYS A 42 -23.29 4.73 29.53
CA LYS A 42 -23.24 6.19 29.39
C LYS A 42 -21.87 6.74 29.79
N ILE A 43 -21.25 6.19 30.83
CA ILE A 43 -19.92 6.60 31.29
C ILE A 43 -18.86 6.38 30.20
N THR A 44 -18.86 5.20 29.57
CA THR A 44 -17.95 4.87 28.46
C THR A 44 -18.20 5.79 27.27
N TYR A 45 -19.47 6.06 26.94
CA TYR A 45 -19.84 6.98 25.87
C TYR A 45 -19.35 8.39 26.13
N ASP A 46 -19.67 8.95 27.30
CA ASP A 46 -19.32 10.32 27.69
C ASP A 46 -17.79 10.53 27.69
N LYS A 47 -17.01 9.48 27.98
CA LYS A 47 -15.55 9.49 27.79
C LYS A 47 -15.15 9.46 26.31
N LEU A 48 -15.71 8.54 25.53
CA LEU A 48 -15.42 8.42 24.08
C LEU A 48 -15.73 9.69 23.30
N VAL A 49 -16.74 10.46 23.71
CA VAL A 49 -17.14 11.72 23.05
C VAL A 49 -16.66 12.97 23.80
N GLY A 50 -16.10 12.79 24.99
CA GLY A 50 -15.69 13.87 25.88
C GLY A 50 -14.39 14.53 25.40
N THR A 51 -14.09 15.70 25.95
CA THR A 51 -12.84 16.41 25.68
C THR A 51 -11.64 15.83 26.43
N ASN A 52 -11.88 14.90 27.36
CA ASN A 52 -10.81 14.29 28.15
C ASN A 52 -10.11 13.21 27.31
N LYS A 53 -8.84 13.44 27.00
CA LYS A 53 -8.05 12.65 26.03
C LYS A 53 -7.45 11.36 26.61
N GLU A 54 -7.86 10.96 27.81
CA GLU A 54 -7.33 9.74 28.43
C GLU A 54 -7.80 8.49 27.69
N PRO A 55 -6.88 7.55 27.37
CA PRO A 55 -7.27 6.29 26.75
C PRO A 55 -8.23 5.50 27.67
N PRO A 56 -9.12 4.68 27.10
CA PRO A 56 -10.04 3.86 27.88
C PRO A 56 -9.27 2.94 28.82
N SER A 57 -9.75 2.79 30.05
CA SER A 57 -9.18 1.85 31.02
C SER A 57 -9.38 0.40 30.55
N ARG A 58 -8.59 -0.54 31.08
CA ARG A 58 -8.72 -1.98 30.77
C ARG A 58 -10.13 -2.53 31.03
N VAL A 59 -10.82 -2.01 32.04
CA VAL A 59 -12.21 -2.38 32.37
C VAL A 59 -13.19 -1.91 31.28
N GLU A 60 -12.95 -0.72 30.71
CA GLU A 60 -13.75 -0.15 29.62
C GLU A 60 -13.48 -0.86 28.30
N LEU A 61 -12.21 -1.15 27.98
CA LEU A 61 -11.85 -2.00 26.85
C LEU A 61 -12.54 -3.37 26.94
N SER A 62 -12.54 -3.99 28.12
CA SER A 62 -13.26 -5.26 28.35
C SER A 62 -14.78 -5.12 28.16
N ALA A 63 -15.36 -3.97 28.51
CA ALA A 63 -16.79 -3.72 28.31
C ALA A 63 -17.14 -3.51 26.83
N ILE A 64 -16.30 -2.79 26.10
CA ILE A 64 -16.40 -2.64 24.64
C ILE A 64 -16.29 -4.02 23.99
N GLU A 65 -15.25 -4.80 24.33
CA GLU A 65 -15.04 -6.14 23.78
C GLU A 65 -16.25 -7.05 23.98
N ARG A 66 -16.87 -7.06 25.17
CA ARG A 66 -18.11 -7.80 25.42
C ARG A 66 -19.25 -7.36 24.49
N ALA A 67 -19.40 -6.07 24.24
CA ALA A 67 -20.40 -5.57 23.30
C ALA A 67 -20.08 -5.99 21.85
N LEU A 68 -18.80 -6.02 21.49
CA LEU A 68 -18.29 -6.45 20.18
C LEU A 68 -18.45 -7.96 19.93
N ARG A 69 -18.48 -8.82 20.96
CA ARG A 69 -18.73 -10.26 20.77
C ARG A 69 -20.03 -10.53 20.00
N SER A 70 -21.07 -9.72 20.24
CA SER A 70 -22.33 -9.81 19.48
C SER A 70 -22.15 -9.51 17.99
N ILE A 71 -21.19 -8.66 17.65
CA ILE A 71 -20.85 -8.28 16.26
C ILE A 71 -20.19 -9.44 15.55
N ARG A 72 -19.29 -10.15 16.24
CA ARG A 72 -18.60 -11.30 15.65
C ARG A 72 -19.61 -12.31 15.10
N THR A 73 -20.63 -12.67 15.87
CA THR A 73 -21.71 -13.55 15.40
C THR A 73 -22.42 -12.98 14.18
N GLN A 74 -22.75 -11.70 14.16
CA GLN A 74 -23.46 -11.09 13.03
C GLN A 74 -22.61 -11.01 11.77
N VAL A 75 -21.33 -10.66 11.91
CA VAL A 75 -20.36 -10.61 10.82
C VAL A 75 -20.11 -12.02 10.27
N THR A 76 -20.08 -13.05 11.13
CA THR A 76 -20.02 -14.47 10.70
C THR A 76 -21.24 -14.80 9.87
N ASN A 77 -22.44 -14.52 10.37
CA ASN A 77 -23.69 -14.81 9.66
C ASN A 77 -23.79 -14.07 8.32
N ILE A 78 -23.17 -12.89 8.21
CA ILE A 78 -23.04 -12.16 6.95
C ILE A 78 -22.09 -12.91 5.99
N ALA A 79 -20.92 -13.32 6.46
CA ALA A 79 -19.94 -14.05 5.67
C ALA A 79 -20.51 -15.38 5.17
N GLU A 80 -21.19 -16.12 6.03
CA GLU A 80 -21.87 -17.38 5.70
C GLU A 80 -22.91 -17.19 4.60
N ARG A 81 -23.84 -16.24 4.77
CA ARG A 81 -24.89 -15.95 3.76
C ARG A 81 -24.33 -15.51 2.41
N ARG A 82 -23.13 -14.94 2.40
CA ARG A 82 -22.45 -14.49 1.17
C ARG A 82 -21.52 -15.55 0.58
N GLY A 83 -21.39 -16.71 1.22
CA GLY A 83 -20.48 -17.78 0.78
C GLY A 83 -19.01 -17.43 0.95
N TRP A 84 -18.66 -16.50 1.84
CA TRP A 84 -17.27 -16.07 2.08
C TRP A 84 -16.52 -16.95 3.07
N MET A 85 -16.97 -18.18 3.32
CA MET A 85 -16.37 -19.07 4.32
C MET A 85 -15.09 -19.76 3.85
N SER A 86 -14.27 -19.04 3.07
CA SER A 86 -12.94 -19.48 2.62
C SER A 86 -11.84 -18.68 3.30
N CYS A 87 -10.77 -19.35 3.73
CA CYS A 87 -9.57 -18.70 4.23
C CYS A 87 -8.97 -17.77 3.18
N CYS A 88 -8.76 -16.50 3.52
CA CYS A 88 -8.14 -15.50 2.64
C CYS A 88 -6.72 -15.90 2.18
N TYR A 89 -6.07 -16.84 2.88
CA TYR A 89 -4.70 -17.24 2.62
C TYR A 89 -4.57 -18.58 1.89
N CYS A 90 -5.00 -19.68 2.52
CA CYS A 90 -4.88 -21.00 1.90
C CYS A 90 -6.07 -21.37 1.01
N GLY A 91 -7.12 -20.55 0.96
CA GLY A 91 -8.33 -20.84 0.19
C GLY A 91 -9.21 -21.95 0.76
N GLN A 92 -8.85 -22.55 1.90
CA GLN A 92 -9.64 -23.60 2.54
C GLN A 92 -11.07 -23.12 2.78
N SER A 93 -12.05 -23.79 2.16
CA SER A 93 -13.48 -23.58 2.36
C SER A 93 -13.94 -24.12 3.71
N ASP A 94 -15.21 -23.85 4.05
CA ASP A 94 -15.91 -24.44 5.19
C ASP A 94 -15.19 -24.18 6.52
N LEU A 95 -14.68 -22.96 6.66
CA LEU A 95 -14.13 -22.51 7.92
C LEU A 95 -15.19 -22.69 9.04
N PRO A 96 -14.82 -23.25 10.20
CA PRO A 96 -15.78 -23.44 11.30
C PRO A 96 -16.31 -22.07 11.73
N ALA A 97 -17.60 -21.94 12.07
CA ALA A 97 -18.34 -20.68 12.37
C ALA A 97 -17.69 -19.69 13.38
N SER A 98 -16.57 -20.06 14.00
CA SER A 98 -15.70 -19.19 14.79
C SER A 98 -14.47 -18.61 14.05
N PRO A 99 -14.39 -18.48 12.69
CA PRO A 99 -13.09 -18.27 12.04
C PRO A 99 -12.76 -16.81 11.81
N LEU A 100 -13.63 -15.92 12.31
CA LEU A 100 -13.35 -14.50 12.35
C LEU A 100 -12.30 -14.28 13.43
N LEU A 101 -11.04 -14.30 13.01
CA LEU A 101 -10.04 -13.51 13.68
C LEU A 101 -10.45 -12.06 13.42
N SER A 102 -11.30 -11.51 14.28
CA SER A 102 -11.20 -10.08 14.51
C SER A 102 -9.73 -9.83 14.83
N PHE A 103 -9.12 -8.86 14.15
CA PHE A 103 -7.83 -8.36 14.56
C PHE A 103 -7.85 -8.05 16.07
N ASN A 104 -6.67 -7.93 16.68
CA ASN A 104 -6.53 -7.65 18.11
C ASN A 104 -7.42 -6.45 18.49
N MET A 105 -8.64 -6.72 18.97
CA MET A 105 -9.69 -5.71 19.09
C MET A 105 -9.33 -4.67 20.15
N GLU A 106 -8.56 -5.09 21.15
CA GLU A 106 -7.95 -4.21 22.13
C GLU A 106 -7.08 -3.17 21.40
N HIS A 107 -6.21 -3.64 20.50
CA HIS A 107 -5.36 -2.79 19.67
C HIS A 107 -6.17 -1.93 18.68
N ASP A 108 -7.12 -2.50 17.93
CA ASP A 108 -7.97 -1.74 17.00
C ASP A 108 -8.78 -0.65 17.72
N THR A 109 -9.20 -0.90 18.97
CA THR A 109 -9.91 0.08 19.81
C THR A 109 -8.96 1.18 20.27
N GLU A 110 -7.77 0.83 20.76
CA GLU A 110 -6.70 1.78 21.10
C GLU A 110 -6.27 2.62 19.89
N ASP A 111 -6.15 2.01 18.72
CA ASP A 111 -5.73 2.66 17.48
C ASP A 111 -6.82 3.59 16.94
N SER A 112 -8.07 3.14 16.94
CA SER A 112 -9.21 3.98 16.59
C SER A 112 -9.31 5.18 17.54
N TRP A 113 -8.99 4.97 18.81
CA TRP A 113 -8.92 6.03 19.81
C TRP A 113 -7.80 7.02 19.50
N ASN A 114 -6.58 6.53 19.27
CA ASN A 114 -5.43 7.36 18.91
C ASN A 114 -5.69 8.13 17.61
N PHE A 115 -6.30 7.50 16.61
CA PHE A 115 -6.70 8.15 15.35
C PHE A 115 -7.65 9.34 15.57
N LEU A 116 -8.60 9.23 16.51
CA LEU A 116 -9.48 10.34 16.89
C LEU A 116 -8.75 11.44 17.65
N LEU A 117 -7.78 11.08 18.51
CA LEU A 117 -6.95 12.03 19.24
C LEU A 117 -5.95 12.78 18.35
N ASP A 118 -5.45 12.11 17.31
CA ASP A 118 -4.43 12.59 16.39
C ASP A 118 -4.99 13.43 15.23
N ASP A 119 -6.32 13.58 15.10
CA ASP A 119 -6.96 14.57 14.23
C ASP A 119 -6.76 16.01 14.77
N LYS A 120 -5.50 16.43 14.91
CA LYS A 120 -5.08 17.70 15.52
C LYS A 120 -5.66 18.93 14.81
N ASP A 121 -5.86 18.84 13.49
CA ASP A 121 -6.39 19.93 12.67
C ASP A 121 -7.92 19.97 12.61
N GLY A 122 -8.56 18.97 13.27
CA GLY A 122 -9.97 18.70 13.15
C GLY A 122 -10.38 18.49 11.70
N ALA A 123 -9.53 17.92 10.85
CA ALA A 123 -9.80 17.76 9.42
C ALA A 123 -10.91 16.74 9.21
N LEU A 124 -10.86 15.62 9.95
CA LEU A 124 -11.96 14.68 10.03
C LEU A 124 -13.17 15.43 10.62
N LEU A 125 -13.04 16.05 11.79
CA LEU A 125 -14.12 16.83 12.43
C LEU A 125 -14.78 17.89 11.52
N LYS A 126 -14.02 18.62 10.69
CA LYS A 126 -14.49 19.61 9.70
C LYS A 126 -15.21 18.93 8.54
N TYR A 127 -14.67 17.81 8.06
CA TYR A 127 -15.32 16.98 7.07
C TYR A 127 -16.66 16.42 7.59
N LEU A 128 -16.69 15.91 8.83
CA LEU A 128 -17.93 15.43 9.47
C LEU A 128 -18.93 16.58 9.63
N LYS A 129 -18.50 17.73 10.15
CA LYS A 129 -19.36 18.92 10.31
C LYS A 129 -19.98 19.40 9.00
N SER A 130 -19.26 19.29 7.87
CA SER A 130 -19.77 19.72 6.57
C SER A 130 -20.69 18.69 5.89
N HIS A 131 -20.63 17.42 6.27
CA HIS A 131 -21.38 16.33 5.60
C HIS A 131 -22.49 15.70 6.45
N THR A 132 -22.57 15.99 7.74
CA THR A 132 -23.59 15.42 8.63
C THR A 132 -24.30 16.51 9.45
N SER A 133 -25.27 17.17 8.83
CA SER A 133 -26.15 18.10 9.54
C SER A 133 -27.00 17.34 10.57
N GLY A 134 -26.72 17.55 11.87
CA GLY A 134 -27.56 17.08 12.97
C GLY A 134 -27.15 15.77 13.65
N VAL A 135 -26.10 15.09 13.17
CA VAL A 135 -25.58 13.89 13.83
C VAL A 135 -24.57 14.29 14.90
N LYS A 136 -25.01 14.30 16.17
CA LYS A 136 -24.12 14.53 17.32
C LYS A 136 -23.00 13.46 17.35
N HIS A 137 -21.82 13.85 17.84
CA HIS A 137 -20.62 13.02 18.02
C HIS A 137 -20.97 11.58 18.41
N LEU A 138 -20.97 10.68 17.44
CA LEU A 138 -21.12 9.24 17.68
C LEU A 138 -19.72 8.68 17.82
N PRO A 139 -19.39 8.04 18.95
CA PRO A 139 -18.12 7.39 19.08
C PRO A 139 -18.06 6.23 18.08
N GLN A 140 -16.87 6.03 17.49
CA GLN A 140 -16.67 5.05 16.44
C GLN A 140 -15.44 4.17 16.67
N ILE A 141 -15.50 2.93 16.20
CA ILE A 141 -14.36 2.02 16.08
C ILE A 141 -14.30 1.51 14.64
N TRP A 142 -13.14 1.66 14.01
CA TRP A 142 -12.82 1.06 12.72
C TRP A 142 -12.15 -0.29 12.93
N THR A 143 -12.54 -1.32 12.19
CA THR A 143 -11.85 -2.63 12.23
C THR A 143 -11.88 -3.35 10.88
N ARG A 144 -10.93 -4.26 10.68
CA ARG A 144 -10.91 -5.19 9.54
C ARG A 144 -11.09 -6.62 10.01
N VAL A 145 -11.93 -7.35 9.29
CA VAL A 145 -12.21 -8.75 9.58
C VAL A 145 -11.71 -9.61 8.42
N HIS A 146 -10.71 -10.43 8.71
CA HIS A 146 -10.15 -11.40 7.76
C HIS A 146 -10.57 -12.81 8.15
N LEU A 147 -11.01 -13.58 7.17
CA LEU A 147 -11.38 -14.99 7.34
C LEU A 147 -10.10 -15.81 7.21
N ALA A 148 -9.69 -16.49 8.28
CA ALA A 148 -8.50 -17.33 8.26
C ALA A 148 -8.71 -18.63 9.04
N CYS A 149 -7.86 -19.61 8.79
CA CYS A 149 -7.84 -20.83 9.58
C CYS A 149 -7.57 -20.49 11.06
N VAL A 150 -8.37 -21.07 11.96
CA VAL A 150 -8.37 -20.77 13.42
C VAL A 150 -7.13 -21.29 14.14
N ASP A 151 -6.45 -22.28 13.58
CA ASP A 151 -5.31 -22.94 14.21
C ASP A 151 -4.10 -21.98 14.33
N PRO A 152 -3.70 -21.58 15.55
CA PRO A 152 -2.58 -20.66 15.77
C PRO A 152 -1.23 -21.19 15.27
N SER A 153 -1.11 -22.52 15.14
CA SER A 153 0.10 -23.17 14.60
C SER A 153 0.21 -23.01 13.08
N LYS A 154 -0.92 -22.80 12.38
CA LYS A 154 -0.95 -22.67 10.92
C LYS A 154 -0.34 -21.34 10.47
N SER A 155 0.34 -21.38 9.33
CA SER A 155 0.87 -20.20 8.65
C SER A 155 -0.20 -19.14 8.35
N CYS A 156 -1.45 -19.56 8.09
CA CYS A 156 -2.56 -18.67 7.75
C CYS A 156 -2.91 -17.68 8.87
N HIS A 157 -2.94 -18.12 10.14
CA HIS A 157 -3.21 -17.23 11.27
C HIS A 157 -2.11 -16.16 11.40
N ARG A 158 -0.84 -16.57 11.30
CA ARG A 158 0.30 -15.65 11.33
C ARG A 158 0.29 -14.67 10.15
N MET A 159 -0.11 -15.12 8.96
CA MET A 159 -0.25 -14.25 7.78
C MET A 159 -1.42 -13.29 7.93
N ALA A 160 -2.53 -13.73 8.54
CA ALA A 160 -3.64 -12.86 8.92
C ALA A 160 -3.16 -11.68 9.77
N LEU A 161 -2.45 -11.98 10.87
CA LEU A 161 -1.90 -10.96 11.77
C LEU A 161 -0.89 -10.03 11.08
N LYS A 162 -0.02 -10.55 10.20
CA LYS A 162 0.90 -9.70 9.45
C LYS A 162 0.17 -8.79 8.46
N LEU A 163 -0.86 -9.30 7.78
CA LEU A 163 -1.57 -8.55 6.76
C LEU A 163 -2.35 -7.37 7.36
N GLY A 164 -3.14 -7.59 8.41
CA GLY A 164 -3.86 -6.46 9.00
C GLY A 164 -2.93 -5.45 9.67
N ASN A 165 -1.76 -5.86 10.21
CA ASN A 165 -0.73 -4.90 10.63
C ASN A 165 -0.20 -4.04 9.47
N ALA A 166 -0.04 -4.62 8.27
CA ALA A 166 0.36 -3.87 7.09
C ALA A 166 -0.75 -2.91 6.61
N TRP A 167 -2.00 -3.38 6.57
CA TRP A 167 -3.15 -2.56 6.16
C TRP A 167 -3.51 -1.47 7.17
N LYS A 168 -3.20 -1.67 8.45
CA LYS A 168 -3.34 -0.64 9.48
C LYS A 168 -2.63 0.66 9.09
N GLN A 169 -1.42 0.58 8.52
CA GLN A 169 -0.70 1.77 8.04
C GLN A 169 -1.40 2.45 6.86
N VAL A 170 -2.10 1.68 6.01
CA VAL A 170 -2.85 2.20 4.87
C VAL A 170 -4.14 2.86 5.32
N ASP A 171 -4.83 2.27 6.31
CA ASP A 171 -6.08 2.78 6.87
C ASP A 171 -5.88 4.07 7.65
N MET A 172 -4.81 4.13 8.45
CA MET A 172 -4.47 5.33 9.22
C MET A 172 -3.91 6.47 8.35
N ASN A 173 -3.70 6.26 7.05
CA ASN A 173 -3.29 7.33 6.15
C ASN A 173 -4.45 8.34 6.00
N PRO A 174 -4.28 9.63 6.36
CA PRO A 174 -5.35 10.63 6.24
C PRO A 174 -5.87 10.83 4.81
N LYS A 175 -5.14 10.34 3.80
CA LYS A 175 -5.55 10.34 2.38
C LYS A 175 -6.35 9.11 1.97
N SER A 176 -6.42 8.08 2.81
CA SER A 176 -7.27 6.92 2.59
C SER A 176 -8.70 7.31 2.89
N ASN A 177 -9.53 7.37 1.85
CA ASN A 177 -10.96 7.64 2.03
C ASN A 177 -11.69 6.44 2.66
N THR A 178 -11.04 5.29 2.87
CA THR A 178 -11.72 4.04 3.28
C THR A 178 -12.47 4.16 4.61
N ILE A 179 -11.82 4.70 5.64
CA ILE A 179 -12.44 4.90 6.96
C ILE A 179 -13.57 5.93 6.85
N VAL A 180 -13.28 7.05 6.19
CA VAL A 180 -14.21 8.18 6.02
C VAL A 180 -15.47 7.76 5.24
N ASP A 181 -15.30 7.06 4.11
CA ASP A 181 -16.38 6.58 3.26
C ASP A 181 -17.24 5.55 3.98
N SER A 182 -16.62 4.62 4.71
CA SER A 182 -17.37 3.65 5.49
C SER A 182 -18.15 4.33 6.61
N TRP A 183 -17.56 5.29 7.33
CA TRP A 183 -18.27 6.05 8.35
C TRP A 183 -19.43 6.85 7.75
N CYS A 184 -19.20 7.57 6.65
CA CYS A 184 -20.25 8.34 5.97
C CYS A 184 -21.41 7.44 5.56
N THR A 185 -21.10 6.25 5.06
CA THR A 185 -22.10 5.24 4.73
C THR A 185 -22.88 4.83 5.97
N ALA A 186 -22.19 4.57 7.08
CA ALA A 186 -22.83 4.26 8.37
C ALA A 186 -23.81 5.35 8.78
N VAL A 187 -23.36 6.61 8.77
CA VAL A 187 -24.14 7.75 9.27
C VAL A 187 -25.32 8.08 8.38
N ARG A 188 -25.17 8.04 7.05
CA ARG A 188 -26.32 8.21 6.12
C ARG A 188 -27.41 7.20 6.40
N ASN A 189 -27.04 5.97 6.76
CA ASN A 189 -28.00 4.94 7.09
C ASN A 189 -28.65 5.14 8.48
N ILE A 190 -27.98 5.83 9.43
CA ILE A 190 -28.58 6.24 10.72
C ILE A 190 -29.74 7.17 10.50
N SER A 191 -29.57 8.18 9.64
CA SER A 191 -30.61 9.17 9.38
C SER A 191 -31.89 8.58 8.79
N VAL A 192 -31.83 7.34 8.28
CA VAL A 192 -32.96 6.60 7.70
C VAL A 192 -33.58 5.59 8.69
N GLY A 193 -33.07 5.48 9.92
CA GLY A 193 -33.67 4.66 10.99
C GLY A 193 -33.38 3.15 10.93
N ASN A 194 -32.45 2.71 10.07
CA ASN A 194 -32.08 1.30 9.98
C ASN A 194 -31.20 0.87 11.16
N ARG A 195 -31.66 -0.12 11.94
CA ARG A 195 -30.96 -0.63 13.14
C ARG A 195 -29.79 -1.56 12.82
N LEU A 196 -29.74 -2.13 11.60
CA LEU A 196 -28.68 -2.99 11.08
C LEU A 196 -28.54 -2.73 9.58
N ILE A 197 -27.33 -2.46 9.11
CA ILE A 197 -27.05 -2.23 7.68
C ILE A 197 -26.33 -3.49 7.16
N PRO A 198 -26.96 -4.29 6.28
CA PRO A 198 -26.26 -5.37 5.61
C PRO A 198 -25.18 -4.80 4.66
N PRO A 199 -24.11 -5.54 4.37
CA PRO A 199 -23.03 -5.02 3.54
C PRO A 199 -23.52 -4.64 2.15
N THR A 200 -23.21 -3.40 1.73
CA THR A 200 -23.46 -2.91 0.37
C THR A 200 -22.34 -3.39 -0.56
N SER A 201 -22.72 -3.98 -1.69
CA SER A 201 -21.88 -4.83 -2.54
C SER A 201 -21.02 -4.11 -3.60
N SER A 202 -20.59 -2.86 -3.41
CA SER A 202 -19.67 -2.25 -4.37
C SER A 202 -18.90 -1.05 -3.80
N LEU A 203 -17.64 -1.27 -3.44
CA LEU A 203 -16.65 -0.20 -3.45
C LEU A 203 -16.20 0.01 -4.90
N GLN A 204 -16.56 1.15 -5.50
CA GLN A 204 -16.04 1.53 -6.82
C GLN A 204 -14.55 1.87 -6.68
N THR A 205 -13.68 1.04 -7.24
CA THR A 205 -12.25 1.32 -7.35
C THR A 205 -12.01 2.48 -8.32
N SER A 206 -11.18 3.44 -7.91
CA SER A 206 -10.78 4.57 -8.74
C SER A 206 -10.14 4.10 -10.05
N SER A 207 -10.64 4.61 -11.18
CA SER A 207 -10.13 4.32 -12.54
C SER A 207 -8.64 4.62 -12.70
N ILE A 208 -7.86 3.64 -13.18
CA ILE A 208 -6.43 3.76 -13.52
C ILE A 208 -6.26 4.77 -14.66
N ILE A 209 -5.41 5.79 -14.45
CA ILE A 209 -5.06 6.80 -15.45
C ILE A 209 -3.91 6.28 -16.33
N TYR A 210 -4.12 6.19 -17.64
CA TYR A 210 -3.08 5.76 -18.61
C TYR A 210 -2.43 6.95 -19.30
N ARG A 211 -1.20 6.80 -19.83
CA ARG A 211 -0.48 7.84 -20.59
C ARG A 211 -0.14 7.39 -22.01
N CYS A 212 -0.15 8.32 -22.96
CA CYS A 212 0.30 8.07 -24.32
C CYS A 212 1.81 7.88 -24.36
N GLU A 213 2.29 6.75 -24.86
CA GLU A 213 3.73 6.40 -24.92
C GLU A 213 4.55 7.35 -25.82
N SER A 214 3.89 8.13 -26.68
CA SER A 214 4.58 9.08 -27.57
C SER A 214 4.57 10.52 -27.07
N CYS A 215 3.51 10.96 -26.39
CA CYS A 215 3.31 12.38 -26.05
C CYS A 215 2.90 12.64 -24.60
N GLY A 216 2.78 11.60 -23.76
CA GLY A 216 2.51 11.73 -22.32
C GLY A 216 1.09 12.13 -21.92
N ARG A 217 0.22 12.50 -22.88
CA ARG A 217 -1.19 12.85 -22.62
C ARG A 217 -1.94 11.71 -21.92
N LEU A 218 -2.83 12.07 -21.01
CA LEU A 218 -3.60 11.13 -20.21
C LEU A 218 -4.73 10.47 -21.04
N ASN A 219 -5.17 9.30 -20.59
CA ASN A 219 -6.28 8.51 -21.12
C ASN A 219 -6.27 8.31 -22.66
N PRO A 220 -5.16 7.82 -23.23
CA PRO A 220 -5.11 7.45 -24.65
C PRO A 220 -6.15 6.37 -25.00
N ALA A 221 -6.91 6.62 -26.07
CA ALA A 221 -7.99 5.74 -26.51
C ALA A 221 -7.50 4.53 -27.32
N LYS A 222 -6.38 4.63 -28.03
CA LYS A 222 -5.89 3.55 -28.91
C LYS A 222 -4.89 2.66 -28.19
N ARG A 223 -4.94 1.36 -28.46
CA ARG A 223 -3.96 0.37 -28.01
C ARG A 223 -3.16 -0.16 -29.20
N CYS A 224 -1.93 -0.57 -28.96
CA CYS A 224 -1.15 -1.30 -29.96
C CYS A 224 -1.85 -2.61 -30.29
N THR A 225 -2.03 -2.93 -31.57
CA THR A 225 -2.69 -4.18 -31.99
C THR A 225 -1.82 -5.42 -31.77
N GLY A 226 -0.49 -5.27 -31.78
CA GLY A 226 0.43 -6.39 -31.55
C GLY A 226 0.50 -6.81 -30.09
N CYS A 227 0.79 -5.87 -29.19
CA CYS A 227 0.99 -6.18 -27.77
C CYS A 227 -0.23 -5.94 -26.87
N LYS A 228 -1.23 -5.17 -27.33
CA LYS A 228 -2.41 -4.71 -26.57
C LYS A 228 -2.15 -3.91 -25.28
N ASP A 229 -0.88 -3.67 -24.94
CA ASP A 229 -0.45 -3.03 -23.70
C ASP A 229 -0.18 -1.52 -23.89
N ALA A 230 0.68 -1.17 -24.86
CA ALA A 230 1.02 0.23 -25.14
C ALA A 230 -0.19 1.02 -25.65
N ARG A 231 -0.35 2.25 -25.16
CA ARG A 231 -1.48 3.12 -25.52
C ARG A 231 -1.05 4.43 -26.18
N TYR A 232 -1.87 4.90 -27.11
CA TYR A 232 -1.61 6.08 -27.93
C TYR A 232 -2.86 6.94 -28.12
N CYS A 233 -2.67 8.26 -28.19
CA CYS A 233 -3.76 9.17 -28.55
C CYS A 233 -4.20 8.99 -30.02
N SER A 234 -3.25 8.68 -30.91
CA SER A 234 -3.48 8.61 -32.35
C SER A 234 -2.53 7.63 -33.04
N ARG A 235 -2.82 7.30 -34.31
CA ARG A 235 -1.92 6.51 -35.16
C ARG A 235 -0.58 7.23 -35.39
N GLY A 236 -0.58 8.57 -35.40
CA GLY A 236 0.64 9.38 -35.49
C GLY A 236 1.56 9.17 -34.27
N CYS A 237 0.98 9.20 -33.06
CA CYS A 237 1.70 8.87 -31.84
C CYS A 237 2.26 7.44 -31.85
N GLN A 238 1.48 6.45 -32.32
CA GLN A 238 1.96 5.07 -32.44
C GLN A 238 3.14 4.96 -33.41
N LYS A 239 3.06 5.56 -34.60
CA LYS A 239 4.16 5.56 -35.59
C LYS A 239 5.41 6.24 -35.03
N LYS A 240 5.27 7.39 -34.37
CA LYS A 240 6.39 8.13 -33.77
C LYS A 240 7.11 7.31 -32.70
N ALA A 241 6.36 6.55 -31.89
CA ALA A 241 6.91 5.66 -30.87
C ALA A 241 7.36 4.29 -31.42
N TRP A 242 7.15 3.97 -32.71
CA TRP A 242 7.37 2.61 -33.22
C TRP A 242 8.83 2.18 -33.15
N GLN A 243 9.77 3.07 -33.46
CA GLN A 243 11.19 2.73 -33.48
C GLN A 243 11.68 2.26 -32.10
N SER A 244 11.23 2.88 -31.02
CA SER A 244 11.52 2.44 -29.66
C SER A 244 10.62 1.29 -29.20
N HIS A 245 9.35 1.25 -29.64
CA HIS A 245 8.39 0.24 -29.21
C HIS A 245 8.58 -1.12 -29.88
N LYS A 246 9.10 -1.21 -31.12
CA LYS A 246 9.13 -2.44 -31.93
C LYS A 246 9.72 -3.64 -31.20
N GLU A 247 10.86 -3.46 -30.56
CA GLU A 247 11.55 -4.54 -29.84
C GLU A 247 10.74 -5.03 -28.65
N ILE A 248 10.12 -4.09 -27.90
CA ILE A 248 9.31 -4.37 -26.72
C ILE A 248 7.96 -4.97 -27.14
N CYS A 249 7.39 -4.53 -28.25
CA CYS A 249 6.14 -5.04 -28.80
C CYS A 249 6.23 -6.54 -29.08
N ALA A 250 7.35 -7.00 -29.64
CA ALA A 250 7.58 -8.42 -29.93
C ALA A 250 7.73 -9.26 -28.66
N VAL A 251 8.27 -8.69 -27.57
CA VAL A 251 8.33 -9.36 -26.27
C VAL A 251 6.93 -9.43 -25.66
N LEU A 252 6.22 -8.30 -25.65
CA LEU A 252 4.87 -8.20 -25.09
C LEU A 252 3.83 -9.05 -25.81
N SER A 253 3.90 -9.14 -27.14
CA SER A 253 2.95 -9.93 -27.92
C SER A 253 3.06 -11.42 -27.57
N ARG A 254 4.29 -11.91 -27.38
CA ARG A 254 4.54 -13.29 -26.92
C ARG A 254 4.01 -13.56 -25.52
N ILE A 255 4.15 -12.58 -24.62
CA ILE A 255 3.57 -12.67 -23.27
C ILE A 255 2.03 -12.78 -23.37
N SER A 256 1.40 -11.96 -24.21
CA SER A 256 -0.06 -11.99 -24.37
C SER A 256 -0.61 -13.22 -25.08
N GLU A 257 0.21 -13.95 -25.84
CA GLU A 257 -0.17 -15.19 -26.53
C GLU A 257 -0.09 -16.41 -25.58
N SER A 258 0.78 -16.36 -24.56
CA SER A 258 0.88 -17.42 -23.53
C SER A 258 -0.22 -17.39 -22.47
N ASP A 259 -1.11 -16.40 -22.49
CA ASP A 259 -2.19 -16.20 -21.52
C ASP A 259 -3.32 -17.26 -21.60
N GLY A 260 -3.17 -18.30 -22.43
CA GLY A 260 -4.05 -19.48 -22.42
C GLY A 260 -3.74 -20.49 -21.31
N HIS A 261 -2.53 -20.45 -20.71
CA HIS A 261 -2.08 -21.34 -19.62
C HIS A 261 -1.34 -20.53 -18.53
N THR A 262 -1.90 -19.42 -18.07
CA THR A 262 -1.36 -18.69 -16.93
C THR A 262 -1.79 -19.36 -15.63
N ALA A 263 -0.90 -20.22 -15.11
CA ALA A 263 -0.72 -20.30 -13.67
C ALA A 263 -0.54 -18.87 -13.14
N ALA A 264 -1.20 -18.58 -12.03
CA ALA A 264 -1.24 -17.29 -11.37
C ALA A 264 0.13 -16.58 -11.35
N LEU A 265 0.33 -15.61 -12.24
CA LEU A 265 1.03 -14.38 -11.84
C LEU A 265 0.12 -13.77 -10.78
N THR A 266 0.44 -14.10 -9.53
CA THR A 266 -0.24 -13.64 -8.33
C THR A 266 -0.63 -12.19 -8.50
N THR A 267 -1.93 -11.92 -8.39
CA THR A 267 -2.47 -10.60 -8.11
C THR A 267 -2.00 -10.21 -6.71
N ASP A 268 -0.72 -9.87 -6.61
CA ASP A 268 -0.15 -9.24 -5.44
C ASP A 268 -0.75 -7.85 -5.35
N ASN A 269 -1.10 -7.42 -4.14
CA ASN A 269 -1.62 -6.10 -3.78
C ASN A 269 -0.59 -4.98 -3.97
N SER A 270 0.20 -5.09 -5.02
CA SER A 270 1.13 -4.08 -5.44
C SER A 270 0.37 -2.79 -5.72
N GLU A 271 0.61 -1.79 -4.86
CA GLU A 271 0.16 -0.42 -5.09
C GLU A 271 0.68 -0.01 -6.48
N ILE A 272 -0.20 0.38 -7.40
CA ILE A 272 0.24 0.95 -8.66
C ILE A 272 0.71 2.36 -8.37
N ASP A 273 1.97 2.62 -8.68
CA ASP A 273 2.52 3.94 -8.59
C ASP A 273 1.80 4.87 -9.57
N THR A 274 1.08 5.86 -9.05
CA THR A 274 0.26 6.75 -9.88
C THR A 274 1.08 7.64 -10.84
N VAL A 275 2.39 7.75 -10.59
CA VAL A 275 3.31 8.54 -11.41
C VAL A 275 3.88 7.68 -12.54
N THR A 276 4.56 6.60 -12.18
CA THR A 276 5.25 5.69 -13.12
C THR A 276 4.32 4.66 -13.73
N GLY A 277 3.17 4.38 -13.14
CA GLY A 277 2.22 3.34 -13.57
C GLY A 277 2.73 1.92 -13.35
N ARG A 278 3.80 1.72 -12.56
CA ARG A 278 4.40 0.43 -12.26
C ARG A 278 3.91 -0.08 -10.91
N MET A 279 3.99 -1.39 -10.72
CA MET A 279 3.80 -1.99 -9.40
C MET A 279 4.85 -1.46 -8.42
N ILE A 280 4.43 -1.04 -7.24
CA ILE A 280 5.31 -0.63 -6.15
C ILE A 280 5.65 -1.86 -5.32
N THR A 281 6.94 -2.11 -5.23
CA THR A 281 7.54 -3.22 -4.52
C THR A 281 7.78 -2.88 -3.04
N PHE A 282 8.35 -1.70 -2.78
CA PHE A 282 8.53 -1.12 -1.45
C PHE A 282 8.54 0.40 -1.58
N ARG A 283 8.02 1.07 -0.54
CA ARG A 283 7.88 2.53 -0.53
C ARG A 283 8.37 3.13 0.78
N GLY A 284 9.49 3.84 0.68
CA GLY A 284 10.03 4.65 1.78
C GLY A 284 10.40 3.85 3.02
N THR A 285 10.76 2.58 2.83
CA THR A 285 11.30 1.74 3.90
C THR A 285 12.67 2.27 4.29
N ARG A 286 12.90 2.42 5.61
CA ARG A 286 14.17 2.87 6.18
C ARG A 286 15.08 1.68 6.48
N PHE A 287 16.32 1.74 6.01
CA PHE A 287 17.35 0.75 6.32
C PHE A 287 18.60 1.41 6.90
N LYS A 288 19.30 0.69 7.78
CA LYS A 288 20.67 1.03 8.17
C LYS A 288 21.59 0.13 7.36
N PHE A 289 22.53 0.73 6.65
CA PHE A 289 23.52 -0.01 5.87
C PHE A 289 24.82 -0.06 6.68
N HIS A 290 25.34 -1.27 6.89
CA HIS A 290 26.44 -1.58 7.83
C HIS A 290 26.15 -1.21 9.30
N PRO A 291 26.91 -1.75 10.27
CA PRO A 291 26.91 -1.25 11.64
C PRO A 291 27.46 0.18 11.63
N ILE A 292 26.57 1.16 11.72
CA ILE A 292 26.96 2.57 11.72
C ILE A 292 27.53 2.89 13.10
N LEU A 293 28.87 2.97 13.18
CA LEU A 293 29.59 3.41 14.38
C LEU A 293 29.59 4.94 14.53
N GLU A 294 29.35 5.67 13.43
CA GLU A 294 29.23 7.13 13.44
C GLU A 294 27.91 7.59 14.06
N THR A 295 27.97 8.68 14.83
CA THR A 295 26.78 9.30 15.44
C THR A 295 25.90 10.01 14.41
N LYS A 296 26.49 10.47 13.31
CA LYS A 296 25.80 11.18 12.24
C LYS A 296 25.69 10.31 11.00
N THR A 297 24.48 10.24 10.45
CA THR A 297 24.21 9.48 9.23
C THR A 297 23.64 10.37 8.15
N TYR A 298 23.80 9.94 6.89
CA TYR A 298 23.35 10.66 5.72
C TYR A 298 22.30 9.83 4.99
N PRO A 299 21.13 10.41 4.68
CA PRO A 299 20.10 9.73 3.91
C PRO A 299 20.52 9.58 2.45
N LEU A 300 20.41 8.36 1.93
CA LEU A 300 20.66 7.98 0.55
C LEU A 300 19.42 7.26 0.03
N VAL A 301 18.94 7.66 -1.15
CA VAL A 301 17.79 6.99 -1.79
C VAL A 301 18.28 5.81 -2.60
N PHE A 302 17.68 4.63 -2.41
CA PHE A 302 17.82 3.49 -3.31
C PHE A 302 16.59 3.42 -4.21
N LEU A 303 16.79 3.60 -5.52
CA LEU A 303 15.78 3.39 -6.54
C LEU A 303 16.13 2.16 -7.36
N ALA A 304 15.20 1.23 -7.50
CA ALA A 304 15.39 0.12 -8.42
C ALA A 304 14.18 -0.13 -9.31
N THR A 305 14.43 -0.47 -10.57
CA THR A 305 13.43 -1.05 -11.48
C THR A 305 13.77 -2.52 -11.70
N ILE A 306 12.90 -3.43 -11.30
CA ILE A 306 13.08 -4.88 -11.51
C ILE A 306 12.16 -5.33 -12.63
N GLY A 307 12.62 -6.21 -13.52
CA GLY A 307 11.87 -6.71 -14.66
C GLY A 307 12.20 -5.96 -15.96
N ILE A 308 11.25 -5.89 -16.88
CA ILE A 308 11.47 -5.25 -18.19
C ILE A 308 11.13 -3.76 -18.07
N PRO A 309 12.12 -2.83 -18.04
CA PRO A 309 11.85 -1.43 -17.74
C PRO A 309 10.90 -0.76 -18.73
N TYR A 310 10.70 -1.28 -19.93
CA TYR A 310 9.74 -0.69 -20.87
C TYR A 310 8.31 -1.24 -20.78
N ILE A 311 8.09 -2.23 -19.92
CA ILE A 311 6.81 -2.91 -19.78
C ILE A 311 6.36 -2.74 -18.34
N LYS A 312 5.51 -1.74 -18.09
CA LYS A 312 5.10 -1.36 -16.73
C LYS A 312 4.52 -2.53 -15.94
N ARG A 313 3.68 -3.36 -16.57
CA ARG A 313 3.09 -4.56 -15.97
C ARG A 313 4.06 -5.72 -15.71
N ALA A 314 5.20 -5.75 -16.39
CA ALA A 314 6.24 -6.78 -16.25
C ALA A 314 7.47 -6.22 -15.53
N SER A 315 7.26 -5.13 -14.77
CA SER A 315 8.30 -4.46 -14.04
C SER A 315 7.75 -3.86 -12.77
N GLU A 316 8.63 -3.65 -11.81
CA GLU A 316 8.26 -3.06 -10.54
C GLU A 316 9.26 -1.97 -10.16
N VAL A 317 8.79 -0.99 -9.39
CA VAL A 317 9.63 0.07 -8.82
C VAL A 317 9.78 -0.16 -7.33
N HIS A 318 11.02 -0.06 -6.90
CA HIS A 318 11.41 -0.10 -5.51
C HIS A 318 11.99 1.24 -5.09
N ARG A 319 11.53 1.76 -3.94
CA ARG A 319 12.04 2.99 -3.34
C ARG A 319 12.31 2.77 -1.87
N SER A 320 13.56 2.92 -1.48
CA SER A 320 13.97 2.85 -0.09
C SER A 320 14.87 4.02 0.25
N ILE A 321 14.92 4.36 1.53
CA ILE A 321 15.80 5.39 2.06
C ILE A 321 16.68 4.69 3.07
N PHE A 322 17.98 4.81 2.92
CA PHE A 322 18.89 4.20 3.86
C PHE A 322 19.90 5.21 4.34
N PHE A 323 20.40 4.96 5.53
CA PHE A 323 21.32 5.84 6.22
C PHE A 323 22.71 5.24 6.13
N ILE A 324 23.66 6.02 5.64
CA ILE A 324 25.06 5.64 5.48
C ILE A 324 25.98 6.61 6.22
N SER A 325 27.23 6.19 6.46
CA SER A 325 28.27 7.07 7.01
C SER A 325 28.66 8.17 6.03
N ARG A 326 29.38 9.20 6.50
CA ARG A 326 29.90 10.22 5.59
C ARG A 326 30.93 9.62 4.62
N SER A 327 31.80 8.78 5.14
CA SER A 327 32.85 8.10 4.37
C SER A 327 32.27 7.29 3.21
N ASP A 328 31.22 6.52 3.49
CA ASP A 328 30.47 5.74 2.51
C ASP A 328 29.86 6.64 1.41
N LEU A 329 29.26 7.76 1.79
CA LEU A 329 28.67 8.68 0.82
C LEU A 329 29.75 9.32 -0.08
N ASP A 330 30.89 9.67 0.51
CA ASP A 330 32.00 10.25 -0.24
C ASP A 330 32.67 9.22 -1.16
N GLN A 331 32.74 7.94 -0.77
CA GLN A 331 33.17 6.85 -1.66
C GLN A 331 32.25 6.69 -2.89
N LEU A 332 30.94 6.84 -2.72
CA LEU A 332 29.99 6.82 -3.84
C LEU A 332 30.12 8.03 -4.78
N ARG A 333 30.64 9.16 -4.29
CA ARG A 333 30.79 10.42 -5.05
C ARG A 333 32.00 10.47 -5.97
N VAL A 334 33.01 9.63 -5.75
CA VAL A 334 34.20 9.64 -6.59
C VAL A 334 33.79 9.19 -8.00
N THR A 335 33.69 10.16 -8.91
CA THR A 335 33.06 10.02 -10.24
C THR A 335 33.99 9.46 -11.32
N ALA A 336 35.02 8.68 -11.00
CA ALA A 336 35.99 8.22 -11.99
C ALA A 336 36.25 6.72 -11.92
N PRO A 337 35.83 5.92 -12.94
CA PRO A 337 36.09 4.50 -13.00
C PRO A 337 37.57 4.25 -13.28
N THR A 338 38.42 4.40 -12.28
CA THR A 338 39.87 4.14 -12.39
C THR A 338 40.33 2.95 -11.56
N GLY A 339 39.43 2.21 -10.89
CA GLY A 339 39.83 1.01 -10.17
C GLY A 339 38.70 0.08 -9.72
N LEU A 340 39.06 -1.20 -9.58
CA LEU A 340 38.26 -2.34 -9.10
C LEU A 340 37.42 -2.06 -7.82
N LYS A 341 37.79 -1.04 -7.02
CA LYS A 341 37.18 -0.74 -5.71
C LYS A 341 35.84 -0.01 -5.78
N GLU A 342 35.56 0.82 -6.78
CA GLU A 342 34.25 1.50 -6.88
C GLU A 342 33.10 0.52 -7.15
N CYS A 343 33.42 -0.64 -7.75
CA CYS A 343 32.44 -1.71 -7.92
C CYS A 343 31.99 -2.26 -6.55
N THR A 344 32.85 -2.35 -5.53
CA THR A 344 32.52 -3.12 -4.32
C THR A 344 31.39 -2.49 -3.51
N MET A 345 31.45 -1.19 -3.21
CA MET A 345 30.44 -0.56 -2.36
C MET A 345 29.06 -0.47 -3.04
N LEU A 346 29.03 -0.06 -4.31
CA LEU A 346 27.79 -0.04 -5.08
C LEU A 346 27.23 -1.47 -5.22
N ASP A 347 28.10 -2.46 -5.47
CA ASP A 347 27.70 -3.86 -5.57
C ASP A 347 27.20 -4.44 -4.24
N GLU A 348 27.76 -4.00 -3.10
CA GLU A 348 27.32 -4.36 -1.74
C GLU A 348 25.94 -3.79 -1.44
N ILE A 349 25.73 -2.49 -1.67
CA ILE A 349 24.41 -1.85 -1.54
C ILE A 349 23.41 -2.63 -2.37
N VAL A 350 23.71 -2.85 -3.64
CA VAL A 350 22.81 -3.57 -4.55
C VAL A 350 22.59 -5.02 -4.10
N GLY A 351 23.64 -5.70 -3.67
CA GLY A 351 23.58 -7.08 -3.18
C GLY A 351 22.70 -7.23 -1.95
N THR A 352 22.66 -6.21 -1.09
CA THR A 352 21.77 -6.16 0.08
C THR A 352 20.29 -6.16 -0.31
N PHE A 353 19.93 -5.46 -1.39
CA PHE A 353 18.54 -5.37 -1.83
C PHE A 353 18.13 -6.52 -2.76
N LEU A 354 19.07 -7.18 -3.44
CA LEU A 354 18.75 -8.21 -4.44
C LEU A 354 17.85 -9.34 -3.90
N PRO A 355 18.12 -9.96 -2.74
CA PRO A 355 17.26 -11.00 -2.16
C PRO A 355 15.82 -10.54 -1.92
N LEU A 356 15.63 -9.24 -1.61
CA LEU A 356 14.29 -8.69 -1.44
C LEU A 356 13.48 -8.84 -2.71
N PHE A 357 14.08 -8.83 -3.91
CA PHE A 357 13.39 -8.94 -5.19
C PHE A 357 13.24 -10.37 -5.68
N THR A 358 14.29 -11.18 -5.51
CA THR A 358 14.36 -12.52 -6.11
C THR A 358 13.49 -13.54 -5.38
N ILE A 359 13.28 -13.39 -4.07
CA ILE A 359 12.56 -14.38 -3.25
C ILE A 359 11.03 -14.21 -3.35
N ARG A 360 10.54 -13.01 -3.69
CA ARG A 360 9.11 -12.69 -3.58
C ARG A 360 8.24 -13.29 -4.68
N ARG A 361 8.80 -13.53 -5.87
CA ARG A 361 8.08 -14.16 -6.97
C ARG A 361 9.03 -14.81 -7.95
N GLU A 362 8.48 -15.69 -8.77
CA GLU A 362 9.18 -16.20 -9.94
C GLU A 362 9.35 -15.10 -10.99
N TRP A 363 10.53 -15.05 -11.59
CA TRP A 363 10.85 -14.12 -12.66
C TRP A 363 11.17 -14.89 -13.92
N ASN A 364 10.75 -14.35 -15.06
CA ASN A 364 11.04 -14.95 -16.35
C ASN A 364 12.14 -14.16 -17.06
N CYS A 365 13.08 -14.89 -17.66
CA CYS A 365 14.13 -14.31 -18.46
C CYS A 365 13.54 -13.40 -19.54
N VAL A 366 13.99 -12.14 -19.57
CA VAL A 366 13.47 -11.13 -20.52
C VAL A 366 13.69 -11.50 -21.99
N SER A 367 14.60 -12.44 -22.26
CA SER A 367 15.00 -12.84 -23.60
C SER A 367 14.28 -14.08 -24.10
N CYS A 368 14.09 -15.10 -23.25
CA CYS A 368 13.53 -16.40 -23.64
C CYS A 368 12.32 -16.86 -22.82
N ASN A 369 11.87 -16.06 -21.85
CA ASN A 369 10.74 -16.31 -20.96
C ASN A 369 10.87 -17.54 -20.03
N LYS A 370 12.03 -18.22 -19.97
CA LYS A 370 12.27 -19.28 -18.98
C LYS A 370 12.35 -18.68 -17.57
N VAL A 371 11.75 -19.37 -16.59
CA VAL A 371 11.87 -19.02 -15.17
C VAL A 371 13.35 -18.94 -14.79
N THR A 372 13.70 -17.94 -13.99
CA THR A 372 15.08 -17.66 -13.55
C THR A 372 15.08 -16.90 -12.24
N ASP A 373 16.09 -17.17 -11.43
CA ASP A 373 16.43 -16.48 -10.18
C ASP A 373 17.57 -15.46 -10.38
N TRP A 374 18.06 -15.30 -11.62
CA TRP A 374 19.26 -14.53 -11.92
C TRP A 374 18.95 -13.24 -12.69
N PHE A 375 19.70 -12.19 -12.39
CA PHE A 375 19.45 -10.84 -12.90
C PHE A 375 20.73 -10.20 -13.43
N GLU A 376 20.68 -9.71 -14.67
CA GLU A 376 21.65 -8.73 -15.13
C GLU A 376 21.34 -7.42 -14.40
N ARG A 377 22.37 -6.77 -13.88
CA ARG A 377 22.20 -5.51 -13.15
C ARG A 377 23.01 -4.38 -13.75
N LYS A 378 22.48 -3.16 -13.65
CA LYS A 378 23.25 -1.95 -13.89
C LYS A 378 22.82 -0.88 -12.91
N ALA A 379 23.75 -0.55 -12.03
CA ALA A 379 23.59 0.48 -11.04
C ALA A 379 24.36 1.75 -11.45
N GLY A 380 23.94 2.87 -10.90
CA GLY A 380 24.67 4.12 -10.95
C GLY A 380 24.41 4.94 -9.71
N PHE A 381 25.30 5.88 -9.44
CA PHE A 381 25.13 6.90 -8.42
C PHE A 381 24.80 8.23 -9.08
N MET A 382 23.92 9.00 -8.45
CA MET A 382 23.55 10.33 -8.88
C MET A 382 23.43 11.22 -7.65
N GLU A 383 24.13 12.35 -7.66
CA GLU A 383 23.89 13.45 -6.74
C GLU A 383 23.17 14.56 -7.50
N PRO A 384 21.85 14.70 -7.33
CA PRO A 384 21.08 15.62 -8.16
C PRO A 384 21.44 17.06 -7.77
N PRO A 385 21.74 17.95 -8.75
CA PRO A 385 21.95 19.36 -8.47
C PRO A 385 20.64 20.10 -8.18
N TYR A 386 19.49 19.40 -8.20
CA TYR A 386 18.17 20.01 -8.16
C TYR A 386 17.74 20.39 -6.74
N ILE A 387 17.17 21.59 -6.65
CA ILE A 387 16.42 22.07 -5.50
C ILE A 387 14.94 22.00 -5.86
N TYR A 388 14.12 21.39 -5.00
CA TYR A 388 12.66 21.36 -5.14
C TYR A 388 12.04 22.02 -3.92
N LYS A 389 11.34 23.15 -4.14
CA LYS A 389 10.75 23.97 -3.05
C LYS A 389 11.78 24.24 -1.95
N GLU A 390 12.92 24.80 -2.33
CA GLU A 390 14.03 25.15 -1.40
C GLU A 390 14.71 23.95 -0.70
N LYS A 391 14.25 22.73 -0.93
CA LYS A 391 14.87 21.51 -0.40
C LYS A 391 15.73 20.84 -1.46
N ARG A 392 16.98 20.53 -1.11
CA ARG A 392 17.90 19.78 -1.96
C ARG A 392 17.46 18.33 -2.05
N LEU A 393 17.37 17.77 -3.26
CA LEU A 393 17.12 16.33 -3.43
C LEU A 393 18.25 15.51 -2.81
N LEU A 394 17.88 14.37 -2.22
CA LEU A 394 18.83 13.45 -1.63
C LEU A 394 19.72 12.81 -2.72
N PRO A 395 20.97 12.44 -2.38
CA PRO A 395 21.75 11.57 -3.25
C PRO A 395 20.99 10.26 -3.50
N CYS A 396 21.27 9.61 -4.62
CA CYS A 396 20.52 8.46 -5.08
C CYS A 396 21.42 7.41 -5.73
N VAL A 397 21.26 6.16 -5.32
CA VAL A 397 21.69 4.99 -6.10
C VAL A 397 20.49 4.52 -6.91
N PHE A 398 20.63 4.47 -8.23
CA PHE A 398 19.62 3.94 -9.13
C PHE A 398 20.09 2.61 -9.72
N ASN A 399 19.17 1.67 -9.91
CA ASN A 399 19.53 0.33 -10.37
C ASN A 399 18.44 -0.31 -11.24
N TYR A 400 18.88 -1.14 -12.17
CA TYR A 400 18.04 -1.97 -13.03
C TYR A 400 18.36 -3.42 -12.80
N PHE A 401 17.35 -4.25 -12.53
CA PHE A 401 17.49 -5.69 -12.41
C PHE A 401 16.68 -6.36 -13.52
N LEU A 402 17.35 -6.92 -14.53
CA LEU A 402 16.69 -7.60 -15.64
C LEU A 402 16.87 -9.12 -15.53
N PRO A 403 15.80 -9.91 -15.36
CA PRO A 403 15.91 -11.35 -15.22
C PRO A 403 16.49 -12.00 -16.49
N SER A 404 17.43 -12.94 -16.31
CA SER A 404 18.10 -13.63 -17.42
C SER A 404 18.49 -15.05 -17.05
N CYS A 405 18.22 -16.02 -17.94
CA CYS A 405 18.52 -17.44 -17.71
C CYS A 405 20.02 -17.82 -17.87
N LYS A 406 20.93 -16.85 -17.80
CA LYS A 406 22.39 -16.98 -17.91
C LYS A 406 22.98 -17.52 -19.23
N THR A 407 22.17 -17.98 -20.19
CA THR A 407 22.71 -18.38 -21.50
C THR A 407 23.39 -17.18 -22.19
N ASP A 408 24.53 -17.38 -22.84
CA ASP A 408 25.30 -16.28 -23.47
C ASP A 408 24.45 -15.45 -24.44
N ALA A 409 23.57 -16.10 -25.19
CA ALA A 409 22.63 -15.44 -26.09
C ALA A 409 21.65 -14.52 -25.32
N CYS A 410 21.06 -15.01 -24.23
CA CYS A 410 20.14 -14.20 -23.41
C CYS A 410 20.89 -13.09 -22.68
N MET A 411 22.08 -13.36 -22.16
CA MET A 411 22.94 -12.38 -21.48
C MET A 411 23.32 -11.23 -22.40
N LYS A 412 23.81 -11.54 -23.61
CA LYS A 412 24.14 -10.53 -24.63
C LYS A 412 22.95 -9.66 -24.98
N LYS A 413 21.75 -10.24 -25.10
CA LYS A 413 20.51 -9.50 -25.38
C LYS A 413 20.06 -8.65 -24.19
N THR A 414 20.12 -9.19 -22.97
CA THR A 414 19.78 -8.47 -21.75
C THR A 414 20.71 -7.28 -21.53
N ARG A 415 22.04 -7.44 -21.70
CA ARG A 415 23.01 -6.34 -21.62
C ARG A 415 22.76 -5.24 -22.64
N ARG A 416 22.32 -5.59 -23.85
CA ARG A 416 21.87 -4.61 -24.86
C ARG A 416 20.64 -3.84 -24.38
N TYR A 417 19.63 -4.53 -23.83
CA TYR A 417 18.46 -3.85 -23.26
C TYR A 417 18.88 -2.87 -22.16
N VAL A 418 19.67 -3.32 -21.20
CA VAL A 418 20.17 -2.49 -20.09
C VAL A 418 20.94 -1.27 -20.61
N SER A 419 21.82 -1.46 -21.59
CA SER A 419 22.60 -0.37 -22.17
C SER A 419 21.72 0.65 -22.90
N ASN A 420 20.75 0.18 -23.68
CA ASN A 420 19.82 1.03 -24.43
C ASN A 420 18.91 1.85 -23.50
N VAL A 421 18.47 1.28 -22.37
CA VAL A 421 17.68 2.01 -21.34
C VAL A 421 18.46 3.21 -20.82
N PHE A 422 19.73 2.99 -20.49
CA PHE A 422 20.58 3.96 -19.81
C PHE A 422 20.92 5.17 -20.69
N VAL A 423 21.20 4.93 -21.98
CA VAL A 423 21.80 5.95 -22.84
C VAL A 423 20.75 6.91 -23.40
N ASN A 424 19.55 6.45 -23.76
CA ASN A 424 18.66 7.24 -24.65
C ASN A 424 17.19 7.35 -24.22
N ASN A 425 16.77 6.84 -23.06
CA ASN A 425 15.35 6.87 -22.70
C ASN A 425 14.98 8.08 -21.81
N GLN A 426 14.56 9.18 -22.44
CA GLN A 426 14.05 10.37 -21.74
C GLN A 426 12.87 10.05 -20.82
N THR A 427 11.96 9.16 -21.23
CA THR A 427 10.82 8.73 -20.40
C THR A 427 11.29 8.05 -19.13
N GLN A 428 12.30 7.17 -19.24
CA GLN A 428 12.85 6.48 -18.08
C GLN A 428 13.52 7.46 -17.12
N ARG A 429 14.32 8.42 -17.63
CA ARG A 429 14.93 9.47 -16.79
C ARG A 429 13.89 10.33 -16.08
N ALA A 430 12.77 10.61 -16.73
CA ALA A 430 11.65 11.31 -16.10
C ALA A 430 11.02 10.46 -14.98
N GLU A 431 10.79 9.16 -15.22
CA GLU A 431 10.26 8.24 -14.20
C GLU A 431 11.21 8.07 -12.99
N GLU A 432 12.52 8.03 -13.23
CA GLU A 432 13.55 8.02 -12.19
C GLU A 432 13.51 9.31 -11.36
N LYS A 433 13.47 10.47 -12.04
CA LYS A 433 13.41 11.79 -11.39
C LYS A 433 12.15 11.93 -10.53
N ASP A 434 11.00 11.53 -11.05
CA ASP A 434 9.76 11.61 -10.29
C ASP A 434 9.76 10.61 -9.12
N SER A 435 10.30 9.41 -9.32
CA SER A 435 10.48 8.42 -8.25
C SER A 435 11.40 8.92 -7.14
N LEU A 436 12.49 9.59 -7.50
CA LEU A 436 13.38 10.25 -6.55
C LEU A 436 12.66 11.33 -5.77
N LEU A 437 11.88 12.18 -6.46
CA LEU A 437 11.12 13.24 -5.82
C LEU A 437 10.08 12.69 -4.85
N ILE A 438 9.42 11.57 -5.18
CA ILE A 438 8.49 10.87 -4.28
C ILE A 438 9.22 10.43 -3.00
N ALA A 439 10.38 9.78 -3.14
CA ALA A 439 11.17 9.33 -1.99
C ALA A 439 11.63 10.51 -1.12
N CYS A 440 12.16 11.58 -1.74
CA CYS A 440 12.60 12.78 -1.01
C CYS A 440 11.45 13.46 -0.25
N ARG A 441 10.27 13.61 -0.88
CA ARG A 441 9.08 14.18 -0.21
C ARG A 441 8.59 13.35 0.97
N GLN A 442 8.78 12.03 0.91
CA GLN A 442 8.47 11.19 2.07
C GLN A 442 9.44 11.46 3.21
N TYR A 443 10.75 11.45 2.93
CA TYR A 443 11.77 11.78 3.92
C TYR A 443 11.56 13.15 4.56
N TRP A 444 11.35 14.21 3.77
CA TRP A 444 11.18 15.55 4.32
C TRP A 444 9.98 15.69 5.23
N ARG A 445 8.85 15.03 4.92
CA ARG A 445 7.67 15.05 5.80
C ARG A 445 7.95 14.38 7.15
N GLU A 446 8.72 13.31 7.14
CA GLU A 446 9.13 12.62 8.37
C GLU A 446 10.07 13.48 9.22
N GLU A 447 11.00 14.21 8.58
CA GLU A 447 11.90 15.12 9.31
C GLU A 447 11.14 16.34 9.85
N GLU A 448 10.26 16.96 9.06
CA GLU A 448 9.37 18.05 9.54
C GLU A 448 8.53 17.62 10.75
N GLN A 449 8.01 16.39 10.74
CA GLN A 449 7.22 15.86 11.85
C GLN A 449 8.08 15.67 13.12
N LYS A 450 9.35 15.27 12.98
CA LYS A 450 10.27 15.16 14.11
C LYS A 450 10.68 16.51 14.68
N ASP A 451 10.95 17.48 13.81
CA ASP A 451 11.31 18.85 14.21
C ASP A 451 10.16 19.47 15.00
N PHE A 452 8.93 19.33 14.49
CA PHE A 452 7.72 19.77 15.18
C PHE A 452 7.53 19.12 16.56
N VAL A 453 7.76 17.80 16.67
CA VAL A 453 7.69 17.11 17.96
C VAL A 453 8.76 17.61 18.91
N THR A 454 9.98 17.85 18.42
CA THR A 454 11.09 18.35 19.26
C THR A 454 10.81 19.75 19.77
N GLU A 455 10.31 20.65 18.92
CA GLU A 455 9.92 22.03 19.29
C GLU A 455 8.75 22.07 20.29
N MET A 456 7.81 21.13 20.20
CA MET A 456 6.68 21.05 21.13
C MET A 456 7.09 20.61 22.55
N PHE A 457 8.23 19.92 22.69
CA PHE A 457 8.72 19.39 23.97
C PHE A 457 9.95 20.12 24.53
N SER A 458 10.49 21.10 23.80
CA SER A 458 11.50 22.06 24.28
C SER A 458 10.85 23.31 24.84
#